data_AF-K0JZR1-F1
#
_entry.id   AF-K0JZR1-F1
#
_cell.length_a   1.000
_cell.length_b   1.000
_cell.length_c   1.000
_cell.angle_alpha   90.00
_cell.angle_beta   90.00
_cell.angle_gamma   90.00
#
_symmetry.space_group_name_H-M   'P 1'
#
loop_
_entity.id
_entity.type
_entity.pdbx_description
1 polymer ?
#
loop_
_entity_poly.entity_id
_entity_poly.type
_entity_poly.pdbx_seq_one_letter_code
_entity_poly.pdbx_strand_id
1 'polypeptide(L)'
;MTTRERILSATTKTLARLLLPAAHLRSPGHARHVACQWALGLRFPAEDLAGLAPEVLRAFATARSEAFWRHGVLIGLTSGHRDAARQHRLYLEDQRRPGPPRVLPPAESPHVRGVALDVRPVEGARWLEEHGGHHHLYRTYDNEWWHFEYRTRRPVRRPHPGARPEDAHLGT
;
A
#
# COMPACT_ATOMS: atom_id res chain seq x y z
N MET A 1 -13.81 13.97 3.41
CA MET A 1 -14.54 12.69 3.34
C MET A 1 -15.99 12.94 2.96
N THR A 2 -16.44 12.36 1.86
CA THR A 2 -17.82 12.48 1.35
C THR A 2 -18.80 11.61 2.14
N THR A 3 -20.10 11.88 2.04
CA THR A 3 -21.14 11.02 2.65
C THR A 3 -21.07 9.58 2.13
N ARG A 4 -20.81 9.41 0.83
CA ARG A 4 -20.61 8.10 0.22
C ARG A 4 -19.45 7.33 0.86
N GLU A 5 -18.31 7.99 1.08
CA GLU A 5 -17.14 7.38 1.73
C GLU A 5 -17.42 6.97 3.17
N ARG A 6 -18.16 7.79 3.93
CA ARG A 6 -18.62 7.46 5.29
C ARG A 6 -19.48 6.21 5.30
N ILE A 7 -20.49 6.15 4.42
CA ILE A 7 -21.40 5.00 4.31
C ILE A 7 -20.60 3.75 3.94
N LEU A 8 -19.78 3.81 2.88
CA LEU A 8 -18.96 2.67 2.47
C LEU A 8 -18.02 2.20 3.60
N SER A 9 -17.41 3.12 4.33
CA SER A 9 -16.56 2.78 5.47
C SER A 9 -17.33 2.06 6.58
N ALA A 10 -18.51 2.60 6.96
CA ALA A 10 -19.38 1.99 7.96
C ALA A 10 -19.87 0.60 7.51
N THR A 11 -20.32 0.47 6.26
CA THR A 11 -20.75 -0.80 5.69
C THR A 11 -19.63 -1.84 5.72
N THR A 12 -18.40 -1.50 5.30
CA THR A 12 -17.25 -2.42 5.37
C THR A 12 -16.97 -2.87 6.81
N LYS A 13 -17.03 -1.93 7.76
CA LYS A 13 -16.84 -2.20 9.19
C LYS A 13 -17.89 -3.15 9.76
N THR A 14 -19.16 -2.94 9.42
CA THR A 14 -20.25 -3.82 9.83
C THR A 14 -20.11 -5.19 9.19
N LEU A 15 -19.82 -5.24 7.89
CA LEU A 15 -19.65 -6.48 7.15
C LEU A 15 -18.55 -7.37 7.74
N ALA A 16 -17.38 -6.80 8.08
CA ALA A 16 -16.32 -7.59 8.72
C ALA A 16 -16.76 -8.22 10.05
N ARG A 17 -17.59 -7.53 10.84
CA ARG A 17 -18.14 -8.07 12.09
C ARG A 17 -19.12 -9.21 11.82
N LEU A 18 -20.00 -9.03 10.83
CA LEU A 18 -20.97 -10.06 10.42
C LEU A 18 -20.26 -11.31 9.85
N LEU A 19 -19.10 -11.14 9.22
CA LEU A 19 -18.31 -12.24 8.67
C LEU A 19 -17.48 -12.99 9.73
N LEU A 20 -17.38 -12.52 10.98
CA LEU A 20 -16.57 -13.15 12.02
C LEU A 20 -16.93 -14.63 12.28
N PRO A 21 -18.21 -15.05 12.38
CA PRO A 21 -18.55 -16.45 12.60
C PRO A 21 -18.04 -17.35 11.46
N ALA A 22 -18.27 -16.95 10.20
CA ALA A 22 -17.79 -17.69 9.04
C ALA A 22 -16.25 -17.73 8.99
N ALA A 23 -15.60 -16.61 9.32
CA ALA A 23 -14.14 -16.54 9.40
C ALA A 23 -13.58 -17.41 10.53
N HIS A 24 -14.28 -17.54 11.65
CA HIS A 24 -13.89 -18.42 12.76
C HIS A 24 -14.00 -19.90 12.37
N LEU A 25 -15.07 -20.31 11.67
CA LEU A 25 -15.18 -21.66 11.13
C LEU A 25 -14.05 -21.97 10.14
N ARG A 26 -13.63 -20.99 9.33
CA ARG A 26 -12.54 -21.14 8.36
C ARG A 26 -11.15 -21.14 9.00
N SER A 27 -10.94 -20.32 10.03
CA SER A 27 -9.66 -20.16 10.73
C SER A 27 -9.88 -19.65 12.17
N PRO A 28 -10.02 -20.55 13.16
CA PRO A 28 -10.38 -20.18 14.53
C PRO A 28 -9.44 -19.16 15.18
N GLY A 29 -8.12 -19.31 14.94
CA GLY A 29 -7.09 -18.41 15.49
C GLY A 29 -6.88 -17.09 14.74
N HIS A 30 -7.42 -16.96 13.52
CA HIS A 30 -7.20 -15.79 12.65
C HIS A 30 -8.50 -15.18 12.12
N ALA A 31 -9.64 -15.46 12.78
CA ALA A 31 -10.96 -15.02 12.33
C ALA A 31 -11.04 -13.52 12.04
N ARG A 32 -10.47 -12.69 12.93
CA ARG A 32 -10.43 -11.22 12.76
C ARG A 32 -9.63 -10.81 11.52
N HIS A 33 -8.50 -11.47 11.28
CA HIS A 33 -7.70 -11.23 10.09
C HIS A 33 -8.51 -11.60 8.84
N VAL A 34 -9.01 -12.83 8.75
CA VAL A 34 -9.76 -13.36 7.60
C VAL A 34 -10.99 -12.50 7.29
N ALA A 35 -11.81 -12.19 8.31
CA ALA A 35 -13.01 -11.36 8.12
C ALA A 35 -12.68 -9.94 7.62
N CYS A 36 -11.58 -9.36 8.11
CA CYS A 36 -11.08 -8.08 7.62
C CYS A 36 -10.64 -8.18 6.16
N GLN A 37 -9.88 -9.21 5.78
CA GLN A 37 -9.43 -9.38 4.39
C GLN A 37 -10.62 -9.51 3.42
N TRP A 38 -11.64 -10.29 3.79
CA TRP A 38 -12.86 -10.42 2.98
C TRP A 38 -13.63 -9.11 2.83
N ALA A 39 -13.85 -8.39 3.93
CA ALA A 39 -14.54 -7.11 3.89
C ALA A 39 -13.79 -6.06 3.06
N LEU A 40 -12.45 -6.02 3.16
CA LEU A 40 -11.60 -5.13 2.36
C LEU A 40 -11.62 -5.52 0.88
N GLY A 41 -11.61 -6.81 0.54
CA GLY A 41 -11.74 -7.28 -0.84
C GLY A 41 -13.06 -6.82 -1.49
N LEU A 42 -14.16 -6.85 -0.74
CA LEU A 42 -15.45 -6.32 -1.22
C LEU A 42 -15.46 -4.78 -1.30
N ARG A 43 -14.73 -4.10 -0.41
CA ARG A 43 -14.61 -2.63 -0.43
C ARG A 43 -13.75 -2.13 -1.59
N PHE A 44 -12.75 -2.90 -1.99
CA PHE A 44 -11.76 -2.57 -3.01
C PHE A 44 -11.71 -3.66 -4.09
N PRO A 45 -12.78 -3.86 -4.88
CA PRO A 45 -12.89 -5.00 -5.80
C PRO A 45 -11.88 -4.98 -6.96
N ALA A 46 -11.30 -3.82 -7.26
CA ALA A 46 -10.25 -3.66 -8.27
C ALA A 46 -8.81 -3.71 -7.70
N GLU A 47 -8.67 -3.99 -6.40
CA GLU A 47 -7.35 -4.24 -5.79
C GLU A 47 -6.77 -5.55 -6.32
N ASP A 48 -5.48 -5.52 -6.67
CA ASP A 48 -4.72 -6.70 -7.03
C ASP A 48 -3.48 -6.82 -6.13
N LEU A 49 -3.38 -7.96 -5.45
CA LEU A 49 -2.26 -8.31 -4.57
C LEU A 49 -1.34 -9.38 -5.19
N ALA A 50 -1.67 -9.88 -6.39
CA ALA A 50 -0.86 -10.87 -7.08
C ALA A 50 0.53 -10.30 -7.38
N GLY A 51 1.54 -11.18 -7.34
CA GLY A 51 2.93 -10.83 -7.60
C GLY A 51 3.65 -10.05 -6.49
N LEU A 52 2.97 -9.66 -5.41
CA LEU A 52 3.65 -9.16 -4.22
C LEU A 52 4.55 -10.25 -3.63
N ALA A 53 5.73 -9.87 -3.16
CA ALA A 53 6.59 -10.80 -2.45
C ALA A 53 5.87 -11.33 -1.19
N PRO A 54 6.05 -12.59 -0.79
CA PRO A 54 5.29 -13.19 0.29
C PRO A 54 5.36 -12.42 1.62
N GLU A 55 6.52 -11.86 1.95
CA GLU A 55 6.72 -11.02 3.13
C GLU A 55 5.96 -9.69 3.05
N VAL A 56 5.88 -9.08 1.86
CA VAL A 56 5.14 -7.83 1.62
C VAL A 56 3.65 -8.07 1.75
N LEU A 57 3.15 -9.17 1.16
CA LEU A 57 1.74 -9.56 1.28
C LEU A 57 1.35 -9.77 2.76
N ARG A 58 2.18 -10.50 3.52
CA ARG A 58 1.96 -10.70 4.97
C ARG A 58 2.00 -9.39 5.74
N ALA A 59 3.02 -8.56 5.51
CA ALA A 59 3.18 -7.27 6.17
C ALA A 59 1.97 -6.36 5.92
N PHE A 60 1.54 -6.23 4.67
CA PHE A 60 0.39 -5.41 4.27
C PHE A 60 -0.91 -5.95 4.84
N ALA A 61 -1.13 -7.28 4.80
CA ALA A 61 -2.33 -7.90 5.33
C ALA A 61 -2.45 -7.76 6.86
N THR A 62 -1.32 -7.85 7.58
CA THR A 62 -1.26 -7.58 9.03
C THR A 62 -1.51 -6.10 9.33
N ALA A 63 -0.82 -5.19 8.65
CA ALA A 63 -0.98 -3.74 8.84
C ALA A 63 -2.43 -3.30 8.64
N ARG A 64 -3.08 -3.72 7.54
CA ARG A 64 -4.47 -3.37 7.26
C ARG A 64 -5.46 -4.00 8.25
N SER A 65 -5.15 -5.17 8.80
CA SER A 65 -5.97 -5.78 9.86
C SER A 65 -5.85 -5.00 11.18
N GLU A 66 -4.65 -4.56 11.53
CA GLU A 66 -4.40 -3.74 12.71
C GLU A 66 -5.12 -2.39 12.61
N ALA A 67 -4.88 -1.66 11.52
CA ALA A 67 -5.54 -0.39 11.21
C ALA A 67 -7.07 -0.51 11.31
N PHE A 68 -7.63 -1.58 10.75
CA PHE A 68 -9.06 -1.82 10.74
C PHE A 68 -9.63 -2.04 12.15
N TRP A 69 -9.05 -2.95 12.92
CA TRP A 69 -9.63 -3.37 14.19
C TRP A 69 -9.33 -2.45 15.36
N ARG A 70 -8.15 -1.79 15.36
CA ARG A 70 -7.73 -0.91 16.45
C ARG A 70 -8.12 0.54 16.21
N HIS A 71 -8.04 0.99 14.95
CA HIS A 71 -8.21 2.41 14.60
C HIS A 71 -9.42 2.68 13.72
N GLY A 72 -10.10 1.63 13.24
CA GLY A 72 -11.21 1.79 12.28
C GLY A 72 -10.75 2.39 10.95
N VAL A 73 -9.47 2.28 10.59
CA VAL A 73 -8.91 2.78 9.33
C VAL A 73 -8.95 1.67 8.29
N LEU A 74 -9.43 1.99 7.09
CA LEU A 74 -9.43 1.06 5.96
C LEU A 74 -8.20 1.32 5.11
N ILE A 75 -7.48 0.26 4.75
CA ILE A 75 -6.31 0.33 3.88
C ILE A 75 -6.55 -0.60 2.70
N GLY A 76 -6.42 -0.06 1.50
CA GLY A 76 -6.47 -0.76 0.23
C GLY A 76 -5.32 -0.35 -0.67
N LEU A 77 -5.20 -1.04 -1.79
CA LEU A 77 -4.13 -0.89 -2.75
C LEU A 77 -4.68 -0.37 -4.08
N THR A 78 -3.98 0.59 -4.65
CA THR A 78 -4.17 1.10 -6.01
C THR A 78 -3.29 0.35 -6.98
N SER A 79 -2.02 0.10 -6.62
CA SER A 79 -1.06 -0.67 -7.41
C SER A 79 -0.11 -1.43 -6.49
N GLY A 80 0.02 -2.73 -6.72
CA GLY A 80 1.03 -3.61 -6.10
C GLY A 80 2.13 -3.95 -7.09
N HIS A 81 2.34 -5.24 -7.34
CA HIS A 81 3.31 -5.70 -8.34
C HIS A 81 2.98 -5.18 -9.75
N ARG A 82 4.02 -4.98 -10.56
CA ARG A 82 3.90 -4.56 -11.95
C ARG A 82 4.88 -5.33 -12.83
N ASP A 83 4.38 -5.94 -13.90
CA ASP A 83 5.26 -6.62 -14.86
C ASP A 83 6.31 -5.68 -15.45
N ALA A 84 7.52 -6.21 -15.68
CA ALA A 84 8.64 -5.44 -16.22
C ALA A 84 8.32 -4.77 -17.57
N ALA A 85 7.59 -5.45 -18.45
CA ALA A 85 7.18 -4.89 -19.74
C ALA A 85 6.22 -3.70 -19.59
N ARG A 86 5.30 -3.77 -18.62
CA ARG A 86 4.39 -2.66 -18.29
C ARG A 86 5.18 -1.48 -17.70
N GLN A 87 6.11 -1.76 -16.78
CA GLN A 87 6.99 -0.73 -16.23
C GLN A 87 7.83 -0.05 -17.32
N HIS A 88 8.34 -0.81 -18.29
CA HIS A 88 9.15 -0.27 -19.37
C HIS A 88 8.37 0.71 -20.25
N ARG A 89 7.11 0.39 -20.58
CA ARG A 89 6.23 1.32 -21.31
C ARG A 89 6.02 2.64 -20.55
N LEU A 90 5.71 2.57 -19.25
CA LEU A 90 5.53 3.76 -18.41
C LEU A 90 6.83 4.59 -18.33
N TYR A 91 7.97 3.92 -18.23
CA TYR A 91 9.27 4.59 -18.23
C TYR A 91 9.49 5.36 -19.53
N LEU A 92 9.30 4.74 -20.69
CA LEU A 92 9.45 5.39 -21.99
C LEU A 92 8.49 6.58 -22.19
N GLU A 93 7.25 6.46 -21.69
CA GLU A 93 6.28 7.56 -21.71
C GLU A 93 6.72 8.73 -20.83
N ASP A 94 7.26 8.45 -19.64
CA ASP A 94 7.74 9.47 -18.72
C ASP A 94 8.97 10.20 -19.25
N GLN A 95 9.90 9.50 -19.92
CA GLN A 95 11.08 10.10 -20.57
C GLN A 95 10.73 11.10 -21.68
N ARG A 96 9.52 11.04 -22.24
CA ARG A 96 9.04 12.01 -23.25
C ARG A 96 8.42 13.25 -22.64
N ARG A 97 8.17 13.26 -21.33
CA ARG A 97 7.52 14.37 -20.63
C ARG A 97 8.57 15.35 -20.08
N PRO A 98 8.28 16.66 -20.08
CA PRO A 98 9.14 17.63 -19.43
C PRO A 98 9.13 17.44 -17.89
N GLY A 99 10.23 17.83 -17.26
CA GLY A 99 10.43 17.76 -15.81
C GLY A 99 11.31 16.58 -15.36
N PRO A 100 11.54 16.43 -14.05
CA PRO A 100 12.34 15.34 -13.52
C PRO A 100 11.67 13.98 -13.74
N PRO A 101 12.45 12.89 -13.85
CA PRO A 101 11.89 11.55 -14.01
C PRO A 101 11.06 11.17 -12.79
N ARG A 102 9.82 10.76 -13.06
CA ARG A 102 8.83 10.29 -12.08
C ARG A 102 8.68 8.78 -12.11
N VAL A 103 9.11 8.12 -13.19
CA VAL A 103 9.02 6.67 -13.35
C VAL A 103 10.42 6.08 -13.43
N LEU A 104 10.70 5.07 -12.59
CA LEU A 104 11.97 4.33 -12.62
C LEU A 104 12.01 3.30 -13.77
N PRO A 105 13.19 2.98 -14.31
CA PRO A 105 13.35 1.88 -15.25
C PRO A 105 12.97 0.53 -14.61
N PRO A 106 12.64 -0.50 -15.40
CA PRO A 106 12.21 -1.80 -14.88
C PRO A 106 13.14 -2.43 -13.84
N ALA A 107 14.45 -2.35 -14.06
CA ALA A 107 15.45 -2.94 -13.17
C ALA A 107 15.50 -2.29 -11.78
N GLU A 108 15.03 -1.05 -11.66
CA GLU A 108 15.07 -0.28 -10.42
C GLU A 108 13.71 -0.20 -9.72
N SER A 109 12.62 -0.49 -10.43
CA SER A 109 11.26 -0.33 -9.92
C SER A 109 10.95 -1.31 -8.77
N PRO A 110 10.65 -0.80 -7.56
CA PRO A 110 10.22 -1.63 -6.44
C PRO A 110 8.90 -2.40 -6.72
N HIS A 111 8.03 -1.86 -7.58
CA HIS A 111 6.81 -2.56 -8.02
C HIS A 111 7.13 -3.80 -8.86
N VAL A 112 8.17 -3.77 -9.70
CA VAL A 112 8.59 -4.95 -10.48
C VAL A 112 9.11 -6.05 -9.57
N ARG A 113 9.79 -5.68 -8.48
CA ARG A 113 10.27 -6.62 -7.46
C ARG A 113 9.16 -7.13 -6.52
N GLY A 114 7.94 -6.61 -6.63
CA GLY A 114 6.83 -6.98 -5.74
C GLY A 114 6.98 -6.47 -4.29
N VAL A 115 7.83 -5.46 -4.06
CA VAL A 115 8.13 -4.93 -2.71
C VAL A 115 7.56 -3.54 -2.44
N ALA A 116 6.66 -3.06 -3.32
CA ALA A 116 6.09 -1.73 -3.26
C ALA A 116 4.57 -1.73 -3.32
N LEU A 117 3.98 -0.71 -2.70
CA LEU A 117 2.56 -0.57 -2.48
C LEU A 117 2.15 0.89 -2.70
N ASP A 118 1.29 1.13 -3.68
CA ASP A 118 0.61 2.43 -3.84
C ASP A 118 -0.73 2.37 -3.10
N VAL A 119 -0.80 2.97 -1.92
CA VAL A 119 -1.85 2.80 -0.91
C VAL A 119 -2.98 3.82 -1.08
N ARG A 120 -4.21 3.37 -0.78
CA ARG A 120 -5.43 4.17 -0.71
C ARG A 120 -6.30 3.75 0.48
N PRO A 121 -7.27 4.58 0.90
CA PRO A 121 -7.37 6.02 0.60
C PRO A 121 -6.28 6.81 1.34
N VAL A 122 -6.32 8.14 1.25
CA VAL A 122 -5.36 9.03 1.93
C VAL A 122 -5.27 8.73 3.42
N GLU A 123 -6.39 8.44 4.08
CA GLU A 123 -6.43 8.09 5.51
C GLU A 123 -5.68 6.78 5.79
N GLY A 124 -5.74 5.81 4.87
CA GLY A 124 -4.99 4.56 4.97
C GLY A 124 -3.49 4.77 4.81
N ALA A 125 -3.08 5.63 3.86
CA ALA A 125 -1.69 6.02 3.69
C ALA A 125 -1.15 6.79 4.90
N ARG A 126 -1.93 7.73 5.47
CA ARG A 126 -1.57 8.43 6.71
C ARG A 126 -1.36 7.48 7.88
N TRP A 127 -2.23 6.49 8.04
CA TRP A 127 -2.05 5.49 9.09
C TRP A 127 -0.75 4.69 8.92
N LEU A 128 -0.40 4.30 7.69
CA LEU A 128 0.88 3.62 7.41
C LEU A 128 2.09 4.52 7.59
N GLU A 129 1.99 5.82 7.32
CA GLU A 129 3.07 6.76 7.61
C GLU A 129 3.43 6.74 9.10
N GLU A 130 2.41 6.71 9.96
CA GLU A 130 2.56 6.75 11.42
C GLU A 130 2.93 5.37 12.01
N HIS A 131 2.32 4.28 11.51
CA HIS A 131 2.38 2.95 12.14
C HIS A 131 3.11 1.90 11.30
N GLY A 132 3.35 2.16 10.02
CA GLY A 132 3.88 1.18 9.05
C GLY A 132 5.24 0.63 9.40
N GLY A 133 6.04 1.37 10.18
CA GLY A 133 7.35 0.92 10.66
C GLY A 133 7.30 -0.39 11.45
N HIS A 134 6.23 -0.66 12.21
CA HIS A 134 6.02 -1.94 12.92
C HIS A 134 5.83 -3.13 11.97
N HIS A 135 5.48 -2.85 10.72
CA HIS A 135 5.24 -3.84 9.68
C HIS A 135 6.31 -3.80 8.58
N HIS A 136 7.42 -3.08 8.79
CA HIS A 136 8.46 -2.86 7.78
C HIS A 136 7.98 -2.13 6.52
N LEU A 137 6.85 -1.42 6.58
CA LEU A 137 6.29 -0.65 5.47
C LEU A 137 6.63 0.83 5.68
N TYR A 138 7.44 1.39 4.77
CA TYR A 138 7.94 2.75 4.88
C TYR A 138 7.62 3.55 3.63
N ARG A 139 7.14 4.77 3.81
CA ARG A 139 7.07 5.73 2.71
C ARG A 139 8.47 6.21 2.35
N THR A 140 8.82 6.05 1.07
CA THR A 140 10.17 6.31 0.56
C THR A 140 10.33 7.63 -0.18
N TYR A 141 9.24 8.26 -0.62
CA TYR A 141 9.28 9.53 -1.36
C TYR A 141 8.44 10.66 -0.73
N ASP A 142 8.99 11.86 -0.64
CA ASP A 142 8.33 13.06 -0.12
C ASP A 142 7.18 13.54 -1.00
N ASN A 143 7.29 13.39 -2.31
CA ASN A 143 6.25 13.79 -3.24
C ASN A 143 5.14 12.72 -3.43
N GLU A 144 5.37 11.47 -3.00
CA GLU A 144 4.41 10.37 -3.17
C GLU A 144 3.86 9.90 -1.82
N TRP A 145 2.84 10.59 -1.31
CA TRP A 145 2.19 10.24 -0.04
C TRP A 145 1.56 8.85 -0.03
N TRP A 146 1.28 8.30 -1.21
CA TRP A 146 0.67 6.98 -1.38
C TRP A 146 1.70 5.85 -1.47
N HIS A 147 2.98 6.13 -1.71
CA HIS A 147 3.95 5.09 -2.06
C HIS A 147 4.70 4.57 -0.83
N PHE A 148 4.59 3.26 -0.59
CA PHE A 148 5.25 2.56 0.50
C PHE A 148 6.06 1.38 -0.03
N GLU A 149 7.20 1.11 0.59
CA GLU A 149 8.03 -0.06 0.29
C GLU A 149 8.27 -0.90 1.53
N TYR A 150 8.34 -2.22 1.33
CA TYR A 150 8.80 -3.13 2.37
C TYR A 150 10.32 -3.06 2.48
N ARG A 151 10.82 -2.68 3.67
CA ARG A 151 12.26 -2.56 3.95
C ARG A 151 12.58 -3.10 5.34
N THR A 152 13.62 -3.92 5.46
CA THR A 152 14.07 -4.46 6.77
C THR A 152 14.58 -3.38 7.72
N ARG A 153 14.98 -2.21 7.19
CA ARG A 153 15.38 -1.02 7.94
C ARG A 153 14.69 0.21 7.39
N ARG A 154 14.43 1.20 8.26
CA ARG A 154 13.86 2.48 7.85
C ARG A 154 14.79 3.14 6.81
N PRO A 155 14.29 3.45 5.60
CA PRO A 155 15.07 4.18 4.61
C PRO A 155 15.13 5.67 4.94
N VAL A 156 16.16 6.34 4.44
CA VAL A 156 16.15 7.81 4.31
C VAL A 156 15.14 8.16 3.21
N ARG A 157 14.25 9.11 3.48
CA ARG A 157 13.27 9.56 2.50
C ARG A 157 13.95 10.37 1.41
N ARG A 158 13.49 10.19 0.17
CA ARG A 158 13.97 10.94 -1.00
C ARG A 158 12.91 11.93 -1.47
N PRO A 159 13.29 13.07 -2.09
CA PRO A 159 12.32 14.01 -2.63
C PRO A 159 11.35 13.37 -3.66
N HIS A 160 11.88 12.51 -4.54
CA HIS A 160 11.13 11.81 -5.59
C HIS A 160 11.88 10.55 -6.10
N PRO A 161 11.26 9.67 -6.92
CA PRO A 161 11.89 8.44 -7.40
C PRO A 161 13.24 8.61 -8.08
N GLY A 162 13.35 9.60 -8.97
CA GLY A 162 14.58 9.91 -9.69
C GLY A 162 15.64 10.70 -8.90
N ALA A 163 15.43 11.00 -7.61
CA ALA A 163 16.39 11.77 -6.83
C ALA A 163 17.64 10.94 -6.55
N ARG A 164 18.81 11.55 -6.79
CA ARG A 164 20.11 10.97 -6.50
C ARG A 164 20.47 11.18 -5.03
N PRO A 165 21.41 10.41 -4.47
CA PRO A 165 21.84 10.58 -3.08
C PRO A 165 22.29 12.01 -2.74
N GLU A 166 22.88 12.71 -3.71
CA GLU A 166 23.33 14.11 -3.62
C GLU A 166 22.19 15.13 -3.48
N ASP A 167 20.98 14.81 -3.96
CA ASP A 167 19.82 15.71 -3.92
C ASP A 167 19.18 15.78 -2.52
N ALA A 168 19.56 14.88 -1.60
CA ALA A 168 19.01 14.81 -0.25
C ALA A 168 19.53 15.91 0.70
N HIS A 169 20.54 16.68 0.30
CA HIS A 169 21.22 17.68 1.15
C HIS A 169 20.93 19.15 0.77
N LEU A 170 20.11 19.40 -0.26
CA LEU A 170 19.82 20.74 -0.76
C LEU A 170 18.56 21.38 -0.17
N GLY A 171 17.95 20.76 0.86
CA GLY A 171 16.64 21.14 1.40
C GLY A 171 16.62 21.51 2.88
N THR A 172 17.66 22.19 3.40
CA THR A 172 17.64 22.87 4.71
C THR A 172 17.49 24.37 4.55
#